data_AF-A0A7V3WZK0-F1
#
_entry.id   AF-A0A7V3WZK0-F1
#
_cell.length_a   1.000
_cell.length_b   1.000
_cell.length_c   1.000
_cell.angle_alpha   90.00
_cell.angle_beta   90.00
_cell.angle_gamma   90.00
#
_symmetry.space_group_name_H-M   'P 1'
#
loop_
_entity.id
_entity.type
_entity.pdbx_description
1 polymer ?
#
loop_
_entity_poly.entity_id
_entity_poly.type
_entity_poly.pdbx_seq_one_letter_code
_entity_poly.pdbx_strand_id
1 'polypeptide(L)'
;MGAGLKTSDLSKGPSWQGVPLQWRVLYICDRQRTGGWLVEGLAVESPVEIEIHEATGSVSGLARLRDEVFEAIFIAHAPPELDAIELVAGYRTGGTDDPLIVLGRPSEQELAVACYEAGADGYLCVSTATTQALIWATVRAVQRCQLLRQNRRFVQAERQRVQREREEAFRILQHQKAVLRELDKLSRQSRQSLEGLSSHNSELEEDDPPQVPHTLIVHYRELLRAYVIMGSGHLGSELRHLAEVFATAGLSAREVMQLHLHVTADLLKGLGSRSTRHVITRADLLVIEILLQLAEVYRARYREMVRPPVQLFFRELEE
;
A
#
# COMPACT_ATOMS: atom_id res chain seq x y z
N MET A 1 13.86 -39.59 53.43
CA MET A 1 13.83 -38.13 53.24
C MET A 1 13.52 -37.88 51.77
N GLY A 2 12.23 -37.86 51.42
CA GLY A 2 11.78 -37.61 50.06
C GLY A 2 11.47 -36.13 49.91
N ALA A 3 12.33 -35.40 49.20
CA ALA A 3 12.01 -34.06 48.75
C ALA A 3 11.24 -34.20 47.43
N GLY A 4 9.91 -34.18 47.52
CA GLY A 4 9.05 -34.00 46.36
C GLY A 4 9.37 -32.66 45.71
N LEU A 5 9.95 -32.70 44.52
CA LEU A 5 10.04 -31.55 43.63
C LEU A 5 8.60 -31.10 43.33
N LYS A 6 8.24 -29.95 43.88
CA LYS A 6 6.98 -29.26 43.60
C LYS A 6 6.87 -29.08 42.08
N THR A 7 5.91 -29.77 41.47
CA THR A 7 5.32 -29.39 40.18
C THR A 7 4.92 -27.93 40.28
N SER A 8 5.70 -27.05 39.66
CA SER A 8 5.38 -25.64 39.55
C SER A 8 4.09 -25.52 38.74
N ASP A 9 3.05 -24.93 39.33
CA ASP A 9 1.85 -24.53 38.62
C ASP A 9 2.26 -23.73 37.37
N LEU A 10 2.12 -24.35 36.19
CA LEU A 10 2.11 -23.68 34.90
C LEU A 10 0.80 -22.88 34.77
N SER A 11 0.49 -22.06 35.76
CA SER A 11 -0.63 -21.12 35.73
C SER A 11 -0.31 -20.07 34.68
N LYS A 12 -0.82 -20.29 33.46
CA LYS A 12 -0.93 -19.36 32.32
C LYS A 12 -0.01 -18.13 32.43
N GLY A 13 1.30 -18.36 32.29
CA GLY A 13 2.25 -17.27 32.11
C GLY A 13 1.89 -16.43 30.86
N PRO A 14 2.47 -15.24 30.70
CA PRO A 14 2.20 -14.35 29.56
C PRO A 14 2.42 -15.03 28.19
N SER A 15 3.16 -16.13 28.15
CA SER A 15 3.39 -16.95 26.97
C SER A 15 2.14 -17.63 26.41
N TRP A 16 1.08 -17.84 27.18
CA TRP A 16 -0.14 -18.52 26.70
C TRP A 16 -1.28 -17.55 26.36
N GLN A 17 -1.04 -16.24 26.35
CA GLN A 17 -2.06 -15.26 25.97
C GLN A 17 -2.42 -15.39 24.47
N GLY A 18 -3.72 -15.38 24.17
CA GLY A 18 -4.25 -15.47 22.81
C GLY A 18 -4.33 -16.88 22.21
N VAL A 19 -3.98 -17.91 23.00
CA VAL A 19 -3.93 -19.30 22.55
C VAL A 19 -5.26 -20.02 22.84
N PRO A 20 -5.80 -20.86 21.92
CA PRO A 20 -7.02 -21.64 22.16
C PRO A 20 -6.89 -22.58 23.36
N LEU A 21 -8.02 -22.85 24.03
CA LEU A 21 -8.08 -23.75 25.21
C LEU A 21 -8.04 -25.24 24.86
N GLN A 22 -8.18 -25.58 23.57
CA GLN A 22 -8.05 -26.92 23.04
C GLN A 22 -7.28 -26.86 21.73
N TRP A 23 -6.28 -27.72 21.56
CA TRP A 23 -5.42 -27.78 20.38
C TRP A 23 -5.56 -29.13 19.70
N ARG A 24 -5.76 -29.11 18.39
CA ARG A 24 -5.64 -30.24 17.50
C ARG A 24 -4.28 -30.15 16.83
N VAL A 25 -3.45 -31.15 17.08
CA VAL A 25 -2.08 -31.20 16.60
C VAL A 25 -1.94 -32.35 15.62
N LEU A 26 -1.36 -32.10 14.46
CA LEU A 26 -0.99 -33.15 13.52
C LEU A 26 0.47 -33.53 13.70
N TYR A 27 0.75 -34.83 13.86
CA TYR A 27 2.09 -35.38 13.82
C TYR A 27 2.26 -36.26 12.57
N ILE A 28 3.06 -35.78 11.63
CA ILE A 28 3.45 -36.50 10.43
C ILE A 28 4.72 -37.29 10.75
N CYS A 29 4.58 -38.61 10.90
CA CYS A 29 5.64 -39.48 11.38
C CYS A 29 6.26 -40.35 10.28
N ASP A 30 7.51 -40.73 10.48
CA ASP A 30 8.16 -41.86 9.81
C ASP A 30 7.76 -43.18 10.52
N ARG A 31 8.15 -44.33 9.96
CA ARG A 31 7.91 -45.65 10.56
C ARG A 31 8.49 -45.79 11.97
N GLN A 32 9.56 -45.07 12.27
CA GLN A 32 10.21 -45.11 13.58
C GLN A 32 9.57 -44.15 14.60
N ARG A 33 8.55 -43.38 14.21
CA ARG A 33 7.92 -42.34 15.04
C ARG A 33 8.97 -41.43 15.69
N THR A 34 9.89 -40.92 14.88
CA THR A 34 10.98 -40.02 15.28
C THR A 34 10.41 -38.78 15.96
N GLY A 35 10.69 -38.63 17.26
CA GLY A 35 10.15 -37.55 18.08
C GLY A 35 8.74 -37.79 18.64
N GLY A 36 8.15 -38.97 18.44
CA GLY A 36 6.82 -39.30 18.94
C GLY A 36 6.71 -39.14 20.46
N TRP A 37 7.74 -39.52 21.21
CA TRP A 37 7.78 -39.33 22.67
C TRP A 37 7.70 -37.84 23.09
N LEU A 38 8.25 -36.92 22.30
CA LEU A 38 8.15 -35.47 22.58
C LEU A 38 6.72 -34.98 22.34
N VAL A 39 6.10 -35.44 21.25
CA VAL A 39 4.72 -35.08 20.90
C VAL A 39 3.73 -35.65 21.91
N GLU A 40 3.92 -36.90 22.35
CA GLU A 40 3.13 -37.49 23.43
C GLU A 40 3.34 -36.73 24.76
N GLY A 41 4.59 -36.41 25.10
CA GLY A 41 4.92 -35.60 26.26
C GLY A 41 4.24 -34.22 26.23
N LEU A 42 4.14 -33.60 25.06
CA LEU A 42 3.47 -32.31 24.88
C LEU A 42 2.02 -32.36 25.38
N ALA A 43 1.26 -33.41 25.04
CA ALA A 43 -0.13 -33.53 25.46
C ALA A 43 -0.29 -33.80 26.97
N VAL A 44 0.71 -34.42 27.61
CA VAL A 44 0.69 -34.72 29.05
C VAL A 44 1.11 -33.51 29.89
N GLU A 45 2.13 -32.77 29.45
CA GLU A 45 2.74 -31.68 30.23
C GLU A 45 2.16 -30.29 29.90
N SER A 46 1.37 -30.18 28.83
CA SER A 46 0.74 -28.92 28.43
C SER A 46 -0.38 -28.48 29.40
N PRO A 47 -0.49 -27.18 29.71
CA PRO A 47 -1.61 -26.62 30.48
C PRO A 47 -2.92 -26.50 29.68
N VAL A 48 -2.91 -26.92 28.41
CA VAL A 48 -4.03 -26.87 27.45
C VAL A 48 -4.35 -28.29 27.01
N GLU A 49 -5.63 -28.59 26.75
CA GLU A 49 -6.04 -29.89 26.22
C GLU A 49 -5.56 -30.07 24.78
N ILE A 50 -4.77 -31.11 24.52
CA ILE A 50 -4.18 -31.39 23.20
C ILE A 50 -4.71 -32.73 22.67
N GLU A 51 -5.35 -32.68 21.51
CA GLU A 51 -5.71 -33.84 20.70
C GLU A 51 -4.62 -34.09 19.66
N ILE A 52 -3.91 -35.22 19.80
CA ILE A 52 -2.87 -35.62 18.85
C ILE A 52 -3.48 -36.47 17.75
N HIS A 53 -3.24 -36.04 16.51
CA HIS A 53 -3.62 -36.71 15.30
C HIS A 53 -2.35 -37.18 14.58
N GLU A 54 -2.23 -38.48 14.31
CA GLU A 54 -1.06 -39.02 13.61
C GLU A 54 -1.35 -39.30 12.13
N ALA A 55 -0.31 -39.16 11.31
CA ALA A 55 -0.31 -39.57 9.90
C ALA A 55 1.08 -40.07 9.52
N THR A 56 1.17 -41.28 8.96
CA THR A 56 2.46 -41.86 8.56
C THR A 56 2.81 -41.45 7.13
N GLY A 57 3.95 -40.77 6.97
CA GLY A 57 4.47 -40.32 5.67
C GLY A 57 3.81 -39.06 5.11
N SER A 58 4.47 -38.47 4.11
CA SER A 58 4.10 -37.18 3.51
C SER A 58 2.71 -37.19 2.86
N VAL A 59 2.37 -38.26 2.13
CA VAL A 59 1.09 -38.38 1.42
C VAL A 59 -0.10 -38.37 2.39
N SER A 60 -0.03 -39.17 3.46
CA SER A 60 -1.10 -39.21 4.45
C SER A 60 -1.19 -37.90 5.22
N GLY A 61 -0.04 -37.29 5.56
CA GLY A 61 0.00 -36.00 6.25
C GLY A 61 -0.65 -34.88 5.43
N LEU A 62 -0.28 -34.74 4.16
CA LEU A 62 -0.85 -33.74 3.26
C LEU A 62 -2.35 -33.96 3.02
N ALA A 63 -2.80 -35.21 2.92
CA ALA A 63 -4.23 -35.51 2.77
C ALA A 63 -5.03 -34.96 3.96
N ARG A 64 -4.53 -35.13 5.20
CA ARG A 64 -5.20 -34.58 6.39
C ARG A 64 -5.13 -33.06 6.44
N LEU A 65 -4.00 -32.46 6.07
CA LEU A 65 -3.87 -30.99 6.02
C LEU A 65 -4.80 -30.32 5.00
N ARG A 66 -5.27 -31.06 4.00
CA ARG A 66 -6.26 -30.56 3.04
C ARG A 66 -7.68 -30.56 3.61
N ASP A 67 -8.01 -31.57 4.41
CA ASP A 67 -9.38 -31.84 4.84
C ASP A 67 -9.66 -31.32 6.27
N GLU A 68 -8.63 -31.09 7.07
CA GLU A 68 -8.70 -30.69 8.47
C GLU A 68 -7.78 -29.50 8.78
N VAL A 69 -8.11 -28.74 9.83
CA VAL A 69 -7.28 -27.65 10.34
C VAL A 69 -6.67 -28.07 11.68
N PHE A 70 -5.39 -27.77 11.85
CA PHE A 70 -4.63 -28.04 13.06
C PHE A 70 -3.98 -26.76 13.58
N GLU A 71 -3.92 -26.62 14.90
CA GLU A 71 -3.26 -25.50 15.56
C GLU A 71 -1.75 -25.58 15.40
N ALA A 72 -1.17 -26.79 15.37
CA ALA A 72 0.24 -27.00 15.12
C ALA A 72 0.50 -28.33 14.39
N ILE A 73 1.58 -28.36 13.62
CA ILE A 73 1.96 -29.50 12.79
C ILE A 73 3.41 -29.85 13.10
N PHE A 74 3.63 -31.09 13.54
CA PHE A 74 4.94 -31.68 13.78
C PHE A 74 5.30 -32.62 12.63
N ILE A 75 6.52 -32.51 12.12
CA ILE A 75 6.97 -33.35 11.00
C ILE A 75 8.28 -34.01 11.38
N ALA A 76 8.29 -35.35 11.40
CA ALA A 76 9.52 -36.10 11.56
C ALA A 76 10.42 -35.91 10.32
N HIS A 77 11.73 -35.72 10.52
CA HIS A 77 12.73 -35.68 9.46
C HIS A 77 13.61 -36.94 9.52
N ALA A 78 13.37 -37.85 8.58
CA ALA A 78 14.08 -39.11 8.43
C ALA A 78 14.25 -39.47 6.94
N PRO A 79 15.04 -38.71 6.16
CA PRO A 79 15.29 -39.03 4.77
C PRO A 79 15.99 -40.40 4.62
N PRO A 80 15.71 -41.16 3.53
CA PRO A 80 14.82 -40.82 2.41
C PRO A 80 13.33 -41.12 2.67
N GLU A 81 12.97 -41.65 3.85
CA GLU A 81 11.61 -42.08 4.14
C GLU A 81 10.63 -40.91 4.28
N LEU A 82 11.05 -39.86 4.99
CA LEU A 82 10.28 -38.64 5.16
C LEU A 82 11.22 -37.43 5.19
N ASP A 83 11.28 -36.71 4.08
CA ASP A 83 12.00 -35.44 4.01
C ASP A 83 11.09 -34.28 4.42
N ALA A 84 11.21 -33.87 5.67
CA ALA A 84 10.48 -32.74 6.21
C ALA A 84 10.78 -31.41 5.50
N ILE A 85 11.98 -31.22 4.95
CA ILE A 85 12.37 -29.95 4.32
C ILE A 85 11.62 -29.79 3.01
N GLU A 86 11.63 -30.82 2.16
CA GLU A 86 10.86 -30.83 0.91
C GLU A 86 9.36 -30.71 1.18
N LEU A 87 8.86 -31.42 2.19
CA LEU A 87 7.45 -31.39 2.56
C LEU A 87 7.00 -29.99 3.03
N VAL A 88 7.78 -29.34 3.90
CA VAL A 88 7.48 -27.99 4.38
C VAL A 88 7.54 -26.99 3.24
N ALA A 89 8.59 -27.03 2.42
CA ALA A 89 8.72 -26.15 1.26
C ALA A 89 7.51 -26.31 0.32
N GLY A 90 7.15 -27.56 -0.02
CA GLY A 90 5.98 -27.87 -0.84
C GLY A 90 4.69 -27.34 -0.23
N TYR A 91 4.46 -27.56 1.07
CA TYR A 91 3.25 -27.08 1.74
C TYR A 91 3.17 -25.55 1.77
N ARG A 92 4.28 -24.86 2.02
CA ARG A 92 4.37 -23.39 2.05
C ARG A 92 4.13 -22.75 0.69
N THR A 93 4.48 -23.41 -0.42
CA THR A 93 4.14 -22.89 -1.77
C THR A 93 2.62 -22.71 -1.97
N GLY A 94 1.79 -23.44 -1.21
CA GLY A 94 0.34 -23.26 -1.18
C GLY A 94 -0.14 -21.98 -0.49
N GLY A 95 0.76 -21.17 0.07
CA GLY A 95 0.45 -19.89 0.71
C GLY A 95 -0.10 -20.02 2.15
N THR A 96 0.01 -21.21 2.74
CA THR A 96 -0.44 -21.53 4.10
C THR A 96 0.56 -21.03 5.15
N ASP A 97 0.04 -20.46 6.25
CA ASP A 97 0.85 -20.00 7.40
C ASP A 97 0.57 -20.86 8.64
N ASP A 98 0.39 -22.17 8.50
CA ASP A 98 0.21 -23.06 9.65
C ASP A 98 1.51 -23.25 10.43
N PRO A 99 1.47 -23.35 11.77
CA PRO A 99 2.67 -23.57 12.57
C PRO A 99 3.31 -24.93 12.26
N LEU A 100 4.54 -24.92 11.74
CA LEU A 100 5.26 -26.12 11.33
C LEU A 100 6.56 -26.28 12.13
N ILE A 101 6.69 -27.36 12.88
CA ILE A 101 7.92 -27.67 13.63
C ILE A 101 8.47 -29.01 13.14
N VAL A 102 9.74 -28.99 12.75
CA VAL A 102 10.45 -30.18 12.27
C VAL A 102 11.15 -30.86 13.45
N LEU A 103 10.99 -32.17 13.56
CA LEU A 103 11.62 -33.02 14.57
C LEU A 103 12.62 -33.96 13.88
N GLY A 104 13.90 -33.78 14.11
CA GLY A 104 14.95 -34.55 13.44
C GLY A 104 16.01 -35.09 14.37
N ARG A 105 16.84 -36.00 13.88
CA ARG A 105 18.03 -36.52 14.60
C ARG A 105 19.28 -35.65 14.46
N PRO A 106 19.56 -35.01 13.32
CA PRO A 106 20.71 -34.12 13.19
C PRO A 106 20.72 -33.02 14.26
N SER A 107 21.90 -32.49 14.56
CA SER A 107 22.01 -31.38 15.50
C SER A 107 21.33 -30.11 14.97
N GLU A 108 20.97 -29.17 15.85
CA GLU A 108 20.35 -27.92 15.42
C GLU A 108 21.27 -27.09 14.52
N GLN A 109 22.59 -27.14 14.75
CA GLN A 109 23.58 -26.45 13.94
C GLN A 109 23.62 -26.96 12.50
N GLU A 110 23.32 -28.24 12.29
CA GLU A 110 23.35 -28.87 10.97
C GLU A 110 22.09 -28.57 10.15
N LEU A 111 20.91 -28.61 10.78
CA LEU A 111 19.65 -28.66 10.02
C LEU A 111 18.70 -27.47 10.25
N ALA A 112 18.82 -26.73 11.36
CA ALA A 112 17.81 -25.71 11.69
C ALA A 112 17.69 -24.62 10.61
N VAL A 113 18.81 -24.18 10.04
CA VAL A 113 18.83 -23.16 8.96
C VAL A 113 18.05 -23.64 7.75
N ALA A 114 18.31 -24.87 7.28
CA ALA A 114 17.61 -25.43 6.13
C ALA A 114 16.10 -25.57 6.39
N CYS A 115 15.69 -25.93 7.61
CA CYS A 115 14.29 -25.96 7.99
C CYS A 115 13.65 -24.55 7.94
N TYR A 116 14.33 -23.52 8.45
CA TYR A 116 13.82 -22.15 8.41
C TYR A 116 13.73 -21.60 6.98
N GLU A 117 14.71 -21.90 6.12
CA GLU A 117 14.69 -21.50 4.71
C GLU A 117 13.56 -22.18 3.93
N ALA A 118 13.24 -23.43 4.25
CA ALA A 118 12.06 -24.11 3.72
C ALA A 118 10.73 -23.53 4.23
N GLY A 119 10.76 -22.73 5.30
CA GLY A 119 9.59 -22.06 5.88
C GLY A 119 9.00 -22.75 7.10
N ALA A 120 9.75 -23.63 7.78
CA ALA A 120 9.38 -24.12 9.10
C ALA A 120 9.46 -23.01 10.14
N ASP A 121 8.65 -23.09 11.19
CA ASP A 121 8.65 -22.17 12.33
C ASP A 121 9.63 -22.60 13.42
N GLY A 122 10.13 -23.84 13.36
CA GLY A 122 11.10 -24.39 14.30
C GLY A 122 11.71 -25.70 13.82
N TYR A 123 12.88 -26.01 14.38
CA TYR A 123 13.52 -27.31 14.33
C TYR A 123 13.91 -27.73 15.75
N LEU A 124 13.70 -29.00 16.09
CA LEU A 124 14.17 -29.59 17.34
C LEU A 124 14.88 -30.92 17.08
N CYS A 125 16.07 -31.04 17.66
CA CYS A 125 16.82 -32.30 17.65
C CYS A 125 16.22 -33.25 18.70
N VAL A 126 15.65 -34.37 18.26
CA VAL A 126 14.96 -35.34 19.14
C VAL A 126 15.88 -36.01 20.16
N SER A 127 17.21 -35.93 19.97
CA SER A 127 18.18 -36.51 20.91
C SER A 127 18.52 -35.60 22.09
N THR A 128 18.33 -34.29 21.94
CA THR A 128 18.70 -33.27 22.95
C THR A 128 17.52 -32.43 23.41
N ALA A 129 16.42 -32.41 22.66
CA ALA A 129 15.23 -31.64 22.99
C ALA A 129 14.51 -32.21 24.21
N THR A 130 13.77 -31.34 24.89
CA THR A 130 12.88 -31.70 26.00
C THR A 130 11.44 -31.38 25.62
N THR A 131 10.48 -32.02 26.29
CA THR A 131 9.05 -31.71 26.13
C THR A 131 8.78 -30.22 26.34
N GLN A 132 9.40 -29.61 27.36
CA GLN A 132 9.27 -28.18 27.63
C GLN A 132 9.80 -27.31 26.48
N ALA A 133 10.89 -27.71 25.81
CA ALA A 133 11.38 -27.01 24.62
C ALA A 133 10.38 -27.09 23.47
N LEU A 134 9.74 -28.25 23.26
CA LEU A 134 8.68 -28.42 22.27
C LEU A 134 7.45 -27.56 22.60
N ILE A 135 7.00 -27.54 23.86
CA ILE A 135 5.90 -26.66 24.32
C ILE A 135 6.19 -25.21 23.92
N TRP A 136 7.36 -24.71 24.30
CA TRP A 136 7.76 -23.32 24.01
C TRP A 136 7.89 -23.03 22.52
N ALA A 137 8.47 -23.95 21.74
CA ALA A 137 8.57 -23.80 20.29
C ALA A 137 7.18 -23.72 19.66
N THR A 138 6.27 -24.60 20.09
CA THR A 138 4.90 -24.69 19.56
C THR A 138 4.10 -23.44 19.88
N VAL A 139 4.08 -22.99 21.13
CA VAL A 139 3.38 -21.77 21.54
C VAL A 139 3.86 -20.56 20.75
N ARG A 140 5.18 -20.39 20.60
CA ARG A 140 5.74 -19.28 19.82
C ARG A 140 5.39 -19.35 18.34
N ALA A 141 5.43 -20.54 17.74
CA ALA A 141 5.05 -20.75 16.35
C ALA A 141 3.56 -20.40 16.13
N VAL A 142 2.67 -20.89 16.99
CA VAL A 142 1.23 -20.59 16.96
C VAL A 142 0.97 -19.09 17.05
N GLN A 143 1.57 -18.41 18.04
CA GLN A 143 1.41 -16.96 18.20
C GLN A 143 1.91 -16.17 17.00
N ARG A 144 3.08 -16.54 16.46
CA ARG A 144 3.63 -15.90 15.27
C ARG A 144 2.69 -16.05 14.08
N CYS A 145 2.19 -17.26 13.82
CA CYS A 145 1.26 -17.51 12.73
C CYS A 145 -0.08 -16.77 12.91
N GLN A 146 -0.60 -16.70 14.13
CA GLN A 146 -1.80 -15.91 14.44
C GLN A 146 -1.59 -14.42 14.13
N LEU A 147 -0.46 -13.85 14.55
CA LEU A 147 -0.11 -12.45 14.27
C LEU A 147 0.04 -12.19 12.77
N LEU A 148 0.69 -13.10 12.03
CA LEU A 148 0.84 -12.99 10.58
C LEU A 148 -0.53 -13.03 9.87
N ARG A 149 -1.42 -13.93 10.28
CA ARG A 149 -2.79 -14.01 9.74
C ARG A 149 -3.59 -12.75 10.04
N GLN A 150 -3.51 -12.22 11.27
CA GLN A 150 -4.17 -10.98 11.66
C GLN A 150 -3.64 -9.79 10.84
N ASN A 151 -2.32 -9.69 10.67
CA ASN A 151 -1.70 -8.63 9.88
C ASN A 151 -2.15 -8.70 8.41
N ARG A 152 -2.14 -9.89 7.80
CA ARG A 152 -2.65 -10.07 6.42
C ARG A 152 -4.10 -9.63 6.28
N ARG A 153 -4.98 -10.03 7.21
CA ARG A 153 -6.38 -9.60 7.23
C ARG A 153 -6.51 -8.08 7.36
N PHE A 154 -5.72 -7.47 8.24
CA PHE A 154 -5.71 -6.01 8.42
C PHE A 154 -5.25 -5.28 7.15
N VAL A 155 -4.15 -5.70 6.54
CA VAL A 155 -3.63 -5.13 5.30
C VAL A 155 -4.63 -5.27 4.15
N GLN A 156 -5.33 -6.40 4.06
CA GLN A 156 -6.39 -6.59 3.06
C GLN A 156 -7.57 -5.66 3.30
N ALA A 157 -8.05 -5.56 4.55
CA ALA A 157 -9.16 -4.67 4.90
C ALA A 157 -8.82 -3.19 4.64
N GLU A 158 -7.60 -2.76 4.97
CA GLU A 158 -7.14 -1.39 4.74
C GLU A 158 -7.04 -1.07 3.25
N ARG A 159 -6.50 -2.01 2.44
CA ARG A 159 -6.48 -1.87 0.97
C ARG A 159 -7.89 -1.73 0.40
N GLN A 160 -8.84 -2.53 0.88
CA GLN A 160 -10.23 -2.44 0.45
C GLN A 160 -10.86 -1.10 0.85
N ARG A 161 -10.61 -0.64 2.08
CA ARG A 161 -11.11 0.66 2.57
C ARG A 161 -10.61 1.81 1.70
N VAL A 162 -9.30 1.89 1.49
CA VAL A 162 -8.66 2.92 0.65
C VAL A 162 -9.19 2.87 -0.79
N GLN A 163 -9.46 1.67 -1.32
CA GLN A 163 -10.03 1.53 -2.65
C GLN A 163 -11.45 2.08 -2.74
N ARG A 164 -12.31 1.82 -1.74
CA ARG A 164 -13.68 2.38 -1.68
C ARG A 164 -13.66 3.90 -1.57
N GLU A 165 -12.84 4.45 -0.68
CA GLU A 165 -12.69 5.91 -0.53
C GLU A 165 -12.27 6.58 -1.85
N ARG A 166 -11.38 5.93 -2.63
CA ARG A 166 -10.99 6.42 -3.95
C ARG A 166 -12.12 6.38 -4.96
N GLU A 167 -12.88 5.28 -5.00
CA GLU A 167 -14.01 5.14 -5.90
C GLU A 167 -15.11 6.16 -5.59
N GLU A 168 -15.35 6.44 -4.31
CA GLU A 168 -16.27 7.49 -3.86
C GLU A 168 -15.78 8.88 -4.27
N ALA A 169 -14.50 9.20 -4.03
CA ALA A 169 -13.91 10.46 -4.46
C ALA A 169 -14.00 10.65 -5.97
N PHE A 170 -13.76 9.59 -6.75
CA PHE A 170 -13.87 9.63 -8.20
C PHE A 170 -15.32 9.86 -8.67
N ARG A 171 -16.29 9.19 -8.04
CA ARG A 171 -17.73 9.42 -8.32
C ARG A 171 -18.14 10.86 -8.02
N ILE A 172 -17.70 11.41 -6.88
CA ILE A 172 -18.01 12.80 -6.50
C ILE A 172 -17.42 13.76 -7.53
N LEU A 173 -16.17 13.57 -7.94
CA LEU A 173 -15.53 14.41 -8.97
C LEU A 173 -16.26 14.34 -10.32
N GLN A 174 -16.70 13.15 -10.73
CA GLN A 174 -17.50 13.00 -11.94
C GLN A 174 -18.84 13.73 -11.84
N HIS A 175 -19.52 13.62 -10.69
CA HIS A 175 -20.76 14.33 -10.44
C HIS A 175 -20.57 15.86 -10.47
N GLN A 176 -19.53 16.38 -9.80
CA GLN A 176 -19.18 17.80 -9.83
C GLN A 176 -18.93 18.30 -11.26
N LYS A 177 -18.19 17.54 -12.06
CA LYS A 177 -17.95 17.87 -13.48
C LYS A 177 -19.25 17.92 -14.30
N ALA A 178 -20.19 17.00 -14.04
CA ALA A 178 -21.49 16.99 -14.71
C ALA A 178 -22.32 18.23 -14.35
N VAL A 179 -22.41 18.57 -13.06
CA VAL A 179 -23.13 19.76 -12.59
C VAL A 179 -22.52 21.04 -13.17
N LEU A 180 -21.19 21.17 -13.19
CA LEU A 180 -20.52 22.32 -13.82
C LEU A 180 -20.83 22.43 -15.32
N ARG A 181 -20.89 21.31 -16.04
CA ARG A 181 -21.28 21.30 -17.47
C ARG A 181 -22.73 21.73 -17.68
N GLU A 182 -23.65 21.34 -16.80
CA GLU A 182 -25.05 21.76 -16.87
C GLU A 182 -25.21 23.26 -16.59
N LEU A 183 -24.51 23.78 -15.58
CA LEU A 183 -24.49 25.22 -15.28
C LEU A 183 -23.91 26.03 -16.45
N ASP A 184 -22.82 25.55 -17.08
CA ASP A 184 -22.25 26.19 -18.28
C ASP A 184 -23.28 26.24 -19.44
N LYS A 185 -24.08 25.19 -19.63
CA LYS A 185 -25.16 25.16 -20.64
C LYS A 185 -26.26 26.17 -20.33
N LEU A 186 -26.73 26.25 -19.09
CA LEU A 186 -27.77 27.19 -18.66
C LEU A 186 -27.30 28.66 -18.78
N SER A 187 -26.04 28.93 -18.44
CA SER A 187 -25.43 30.26 -18.62
C SER A 187 -25.36 30.65 -20.10
N ARG A 188 -24.99 29.72 -21.00
CA ARG A 188 -25.00 29.94 -22.45
C ARG A 188 -26.40 30.17 -23.01
N GLN A 189 -27.40 29.40 -22.57
CA GLN A 189 -28.80 29.59 -22.97
C GLN A 189 -29.34 30.95 -22.50
N SER A 190 -28.99 31.38 -21.28
CA SER A 190 -29.37 32.68 -20.75
C SER A 190 -28.72 33.83 -21.55
N ARG A 191 -27.45 33.67 -21.97
CA ARG A 191 -26.78 34.64 -22.86
C ARG A 191 -27.39 34.67 -24.26
N GLN A 192 -27.74 33.52 -24.83
CA GLN A 192 -28.47 33.43 -26.12
C GLN A 192 -29.88 34.04 -26.05
N SER A 193 -30.49 34.10 -24.87
CA SER A 193 -31.79 34.76 -24.66
C SER A 193 -31.68 36.29 -24.54
N LEU A 194 -30.48 36.81 -24.24
CA LEU A 194 -30.18 38.25 -24.16
C LEU A 194 -29.55 38.79 -25.45
N GLU A 195 -28.96 37.93 -26.28
CA GLU A 195 -28.41 38.27 -27.60
C GLU A 195 -29.22 37.57 -28.70
N GLY A 196 -30.42 38.09 -28.95
CA GLY A 196 -31.05 37.95 -30.25
C GLY A 196 -30.23 38.76 -31.26
N LEU A 197 -29.28 38.11 -31.94
CA LEU A 197 -28.77 38.37 -33.30
C LEU A 197 -27.32 37.85 -33.43
N SER A 198 -27.16 36.56 -33.74
CA SER A 198 -26.34 36.06 -34.86
C SER A 198 -26.04 34.57 -34.70
N SER A 199 -26.35 33.87 -35.77
CA SER A 199 -26.17 32.44 -35.99
C SER A 199 -24.69 32.07 -36.02
N HIS A 200 -24.30 30.98 -35.34
CA HIS A 200 -23.73 29.81 -36.03
C HIS A 200 -23.60 28.61 -35.10
N ASN A 201 -24.05 27.47 -35.63
CA ASN A 201 -23.89 26.13 -35.08
C ASN A 201 -22.42 25.81 -34.83
N SER A 202 -22.14 25.17 -33.71
CA SER A 202 -20.93 24.36 -33.53
C SER A 202 -21.27 23.20 -32.58
N GLU A 203 -21.81 22.13 -33.17
CA GLU A 203 -21.51 20.77 -32.74
C GLU A 203 -19.99 20.58 -32.82
N LEU A 204 -19.39 19.84 -31.87
CA LEU A 204 -18.05 19.20 -31.84
C LEU A 204 -17.83 18.81 -30.36
N GLU A 205 -17.88 17.56 -29.89
CA GLU A 205 -17.07 16.37 -30.21
C GLU A 205 -15.54 16.63 -30.25
N GLU A 206 -14.85 15.96 -29.32
CA GLU A 206 -13.42 15.62 -29.19
C GLU A 206 -12.31 16.68 -29.37
N ASP A 207 -11.52 16.84 -28.29
CA ASP A 207 -10.06 17.08 -28.29
C ASP A 207 -9.50 18.25 -29.12
N ASP A 208 -10.19 19.39 -29.15
CA ASP A 208 -9.62 20.60 -29.74
C ASP A 208 -8.43 21.09 -28.88
N PRO A 209 -7.22 21.29 -29.45
CA PRO A 209 -6.07 21.81 -28.71
C PRO A 209 -6.42 23.16 -28.07
N PRO A 210 -5.83 23.50 -26.91
CA PRO A 210 -6.04 24.81 -26.31
C PRO A 210 -5.75 25.89 -27.36
N GLN A 211 -6.62 26.89 -27.50
CA GLN A 211 -6.48 28.05 -28.40
C GLN A 211 -5.34 28.99 -27.96
N VAL A 212 -4.19 28.40 -27.63
CA VAL A 212 -3.02 29.02 -27.06
C VAL A 212 -1.84 28.68 -27.99
N PRO A 213 -0.98 29.66 -28.34
CA PRO A 213 0.18 29.43 -29.20
C PRO A 213 0.99 28.19 -28.79
N HIS A 214 1.36 27.35 -29.75
CA HIS A 214 2.15 26.13 -29.51
C HIS A 214 3.45 26.38 -28.75
N THR A 215 4.05 27.56 -28.91
CA THR A 215 5.25 27.98 -28.17
C THR A 215 5.02 28.01 -26.66
N LEU A 216 3.84 28.44 -26.20
CA LEU A 216 3.48 28.44 -24.77
C LEU A 216 3.25 27.03 -24.25
N ILE A 217 2.70 26.13 -25.07
CA ILE A 217 2.52 24.71 -24.71
C ILE A 217 3.88 24.04 -24.45
N VAL A 218 4.84 24.27 -25.35
CA VAL A 218 6.21 23.73 -25.20
C VAL A 218 6.89 24.31 -23.96
N HIS A 219 6.81 25.63 -23.77
CA HIS A 219 7.44 26.29 -22.63
C HIS A 219 6.84 25.83 -21.29
N TYR A 220 5.50 25.72 -21.21
CA TYR A 220 4.81 25.20 -20.03
C TYR A 220 5.19 23.74 -19.72
N ARG A 221 5.34 22.91 -20.76
CA ARG A 221 5.75 21.51 -20.63
C ARG A 221 7.15 21.37 -20.03
N GLU A 222 8.11 22.14 -20.50
CA GLU A 222 9.48 22.12 -19.97
C GLU A 222 9.50 22.60 -18.52
N LEU A 223 8.73 23.63 -18.21
CA LEU A 223 8.65 24.17 -16.84
C LEU A 223 7.98 23.16 -15.89
N LEU A 224 6.90 22.48 -16.31
CA LEU A 224 6.27 21.43 -15.53
C LEU A 224 7.22 20.23 -15.31
N ARG A 225 8.00 19.83 -16.32
CA ARG A 225 9.04 18.79 -16.16
C ARG A 225 10.10 19.19 -15.14
N ALA A 226 10.62 20.41 -15.24
CA ALA A 226 11.61 20.94 -14.30
C ALA A 226 11.05 20.98 -12.87
N TYR A 227 9.80 21.41 -12.70
CA TYR A 227 9.13 21.49 -11.39
C TYR A 227 8.90 20.11 -10.77
N VAL A 228 8.57 19.10 -11.58
CA VAL A 228 8.43 17.72 -11.12
C VAL A 228 9.77 17.16 -10.63
N ILE A 229 10.88 17.44 -11.33
CA ILE A 229 12.22 16.90 -11.02
C ILE A 229 12.88 17.64 -9.85
N MET A 230 12.87 18.98 -9.87
CA MET A 230 13.63 19.82 -8.94
C MET A 230 12.81 20.32 -7.74
N GLY A 231 11.47 20.24 -7.80
CA GLY A 231 10.57 20.77 -6.79
C GLY A 231 10.38 22.30 -6.86
N SER A 232 9.55 22.83 -5.95
CA SER A 232 9.06 24.22 -5.98
C SER A 232 10.10 25.29 -5.64
N GLY A 233 11.23 24.93 -5.04
CA GLY A 233 12.16 25.89 -4.44
C GLY A 233 13.01 26.72 -5.41
N HIS A 234 13.06 26.38 -6.70
CA HIS A 234 14.01 26.98 -7.65
C HIS A 234 13.37 27.65 -8.89
N LEU A 235 12.04 27.66 -9.02
CA LEU A 235 11.35 28.13 -10.25
C LEU A 235 10.41 29.32 -10.03
N GLY A 236 10.45 29.95 -8.85
CA GLY A 236 9.49 31.01 -8.50
C GLY A 236 9.54 32.25 -9.41
N SER A 237 10.73 32.66 -9.85
CA SER A 237 10.90 33.78 -10.79
C SER A 237 10.33 33.47 -12.18
N GLU A 238 10.51 32.23 -12.61
CA GLU A 238 10.14 31.69 -13.92
C GLU A 238 8.64 31.50 -13.99
N LEU A 239 8.02 31.01 -12.91
CA LEU A 239 6.57 30.93 -12.76
C LEU A 239 5.92 32.31 -12.77
N ARG A 240 6.54 33.31 -12.11
CA ARG A 240 6.05 34.69 -12.16
C ARG A 240 6.16 35.27 -13.57
N HIS A 241 7.29 35.08 -14.24
CA HIS A 241 7.48 35.55 -15.61
C HIS A 241 6.47 34.89 -16.58
N LEU A 242 6.22 33.59 -16.42
CA LEU A 242 5.21 32.88 -17.19
C LEU A 242 3.80 33.45 -16.93
N ALA A 243 3.47 33.78 -15.68
CA ALA A 243 2.19 34.41 -15.34
C ALA A 243 2.05 35.81 -15.96
N GLU A 244 3.13 36.59 -16.03
CA GLU A 244 3.16 37.88 -16.74
C GLU A 244 2.88 37.70 -18.24
N VAL A 245 3.49 36.69 -18.87
CA VAL A 245 3.26 36.32 -20.27
C VAL A 245 1.81 35.88 -20.50
N PHE A 246 1.23 35.11 -19.58
CA PHE A 246 -0.18 34.73 -19.67
C PHE A 246 -1.09 35.96 -19.56
N ALA A 247 -0.81 36.87 -18.64
CA ALA A 247 -1.56 38.09 -18.50
C ALA A 247 -1.41 39.03 -19.70
N THR A 248 -0.21 39.16 -20.31
CA THR A 248 -0.04 39.95 -21.55
C THR A 248 -0.78 39.33 -22.72
N ALA A 249 -0.82 38.01 -22.81
CA ALA A 249 -1.60 37.27 -23.80
C ALA A 249 -3.12 37.32 -23.55
N GLY A 250 -3.58 37.89 -22.43
CA GLY A 250 -5.00 38.00 -22.09
C GLY A 250 -5.63 36.68 -21.64
N LEU A 251 -4.83 35.68 -21.27
CA LEU A 251 -5.31 34.36 -20.89
C LEU A 251 -6.03 34.38 -19.55
N SER A 252 -7.27 33.90 -19.56
CA SER A 252 -8.05 33.65 -18.35
C SER A 252 -7.50 32.46 -17.55
N ALA A 253 -7.82 32.41 -16.26
CA ALA A 253 -7.51 31.27 -15.40
C ALA A 253 -8.06 29.94 -15.97
N ARG A 254 -9.18 29.99 -16.69
CA ARG A 254 -9.79 28.83 -17.37
C ARG A 254 -8.88 28.30 -18.47
N GLU A 255 -8.36 29.18 -19.32
CA GLU A 255 -7.49 28.79 -20.44
C GLU A 255 -6.15 28.24 -19.93
N VAL A 256 -5.60 28.83 -18.85
CA VAL A 256 -4.39 28.31 -18.19
C VAL A 256 -4.63 26.91 -17.59
N MET A 257 -5.80 26.67 -17.00
CA MET A 257 -6.17 25.34 -16.49
C MET A 257 -6.33 24.32 -17.63
N GLN A 258 -6.93 24.71 -18.76
CA GLN A 258 -7.05 23.85 -19.93
C GLN A 258 -5.67 23.47 -20.50
N LEU A 259 -4.76 24.45 -20.61
CA LEU A 259 -3.36 24.23 -20.97
C LEU A 259 -2.68 23.25 -20.01
N HIS A 260 -2.85 23.44 -18.70
CA HIS A 260 -2.29 22.57 -17.68
C HIS A 260 -2.75 21.12 -17.82
N LEU A 261 -4.06 20.91 -17.99
CA LEU A 261 -4.64 19.58 -18.14
C LEU A 261 -4.15 18.89 -19.41
N HIS A 262 -4.08 19.61 -20.53
CA HIS A 262 -3.56 19.09 -21.80
C HIS A 262 -2.10 18.62 -21.66
N VAL A 263 -1.22 19.47 -21.12
CA VAL A 263 0.20 19.14 -20.96
C VAL A 263 0.43 18.03 -19.93
N THR A 264 -0.33 18.02 -18.83
CA THR A 264 -0.23 16.99 -17.80
C THR A 264 -0.70 15.64 -18.32
N ALA A 265 -1.82 15.59 -19.06
CA ALA A 265 -2.29 14.36 -19.70
C ALA A 265 -1.23 13.77 -20.65
N ASP A 266 -0.57 14.62 -21.43
CA ASP A 266 0.53 14.22 -22.31
C ASP A 266 1.75 13.69 -21.55
N LEU A 267 2.12 14.29 -20.42
CA LEU A 267 3.24 13.81 -19.60
C LEU A 267 2.96 12.48 -18.89
N LEU A 268 1.68 12.17 -18.62
CA LEU A 268 1.29 10.93 -17.97
C LEU A 268 1.25 9.73 -18.92
N LYS A 269 1.22 9.96 -20.25
CA LYS A 269 1.29 8.88 -21.26
C LYS A 269 2.62 8.13 -21.12
N GLY A 270 2.56 6.84 -20.76
CA GLY A 270 3.72 5.95 -20.69
C GLY A 270 4.45 5.88 -19.34
N LEU A 271 3.90 6.48 -18.27
CA LEU A 271 4.49 6.39 -16.92
C LEU A 271 3.89 5.24 -16.08
N GLY A 272 4.72 4.60 -15.25
CA GLY A 272 4.28 3.60 -14.27
C GLY A 272 3.57 4.21 -13.04
N SER A 273 2.73 3.41 -12.35
CA SER A 273 1.77 3.87 -11.33
C SER A 273 2.34 4.72 -10.18
N ARG A 274 3.58 4.44 -9.73
CA ARG A 274 4.26 5.21 -8.69
C ARG A 274 4.70 6.60 -9.19
N SER A 275 5.18 6.65 -10.43
CA SER A 275 5.62 7.89 -11.09
C SER A 275 4.42 8.77 -11.45
N THR A 276 3.32 8.17 -11.92
CA THR A 276 2.06 8.88 -12.22
C THR A 276 1.56 9.68 -11.02
N ARG A 277 1.53 9.07 -9.82
CA ARG A 277 1.07 9.73 -8.60
C ARG A 277 1.94 10.93 -8.23
N HIS A 278 3.26 10.76 -8.27
CA HIS A 278 4.20 11.83 -7.92
C HIS A 278 4.07 13.02 -8.87
N VAL A 279 3.97 12.74 -10.18
CA VAL A 279 3.80 13.75 -11.23
C VAL A 279 2.50 14.53 -11.04
N ILE A 280 1.37 13.85 -10.78
CA ILE A 280 0.08 14.51 -10.55
C ILE A 280 0.15 15.47 -9.36
N THR A 281 0.64 15.00 -8.20
CA THR A 281 0.73 15.86 -7.01
C THR A 281 1.62 17.09 -7.22
N ARG A 282 2.71 16.94 -7.99
CA ARG A 282 3.59 18.07 -8.33
C ARG A 282 2.95 19.03 -9.35
N ALA A 283 2.24 18.48 -10.33
CA ALA A 283 1.52 19.24 -11.34
C ALA A 283 0.40 20.09 -10.70
N ASP A 284 -0.36 19.51 -9.78
CA ASP A 284 -1.42 20.19 -9.04
C ASP A 284 -0.89 21.38 -8.23
N LEU A 285 0.29 21.25 -7.60
CA LEU A 285 0.93 22.35 -6.88
C LEU A 285 1.39 23.46 -7.82
N LEU A 286 1.99 23.10 -8.96
CA LEU A 286 2.43 24.06 -9.97
C LEU A 286 1.27 24.88 -10.52
N VAL A 287 0.12 24.26 -10.84
CA VAL A 287 -1.01 25.01 -11.39
C VAL A 287 -1.62 25.97 -10.36
N ILE A 288 -1.67 25.58 -9.08
CA ILE A 288 -2.11 26.48 -8.00
C ILE A 288 -1.17 27.68 -7.90
N GLU A 289 0.14 27.44 -7.94
CA GLU A 289 1.14 28.51 -7.85
C GLU A 289 1.06 29.47 -9.04
N ILE A 290 0.92 28.95 -10.26
CA ILE A 290 0.76 29.76 -11.47
C ILE A 290 -0.53 30.58 -11.42
N LEU A 291 -1.65 29.97 -11.02
CA LEU A 291 -2.91 30.70 -10.92
C LEU A 291 -2.87 31.78 -9.84
N LEU A 292 -2.15 31.54 -8.74
CA LEU A 292 -1.92 32.55 -7.70
C LEU A 292 -1.10 33.73 -8.24
N GLN A 293 0.01 33.47 -8.95
CA GLN A 293 0.80 34.53 -9.56
C GLN A 293 0.00 35.29 -10.63
N LEU A 294 -0.78 34.58 -11.45
CA LEU A 294 -1.63 35.18 -12.47
C LEU A 294 -2.67 36.13 -11.86
N ALA A 295 -3.30 35.71 -10.75
CA ALA A 295 -4.24 36.56 -10.02
C ALA A 295 -3.57 37.83 -9.47
N GLU A 296 -2.36 37.72 -8.91
CA GLU A 296 -1.61 38.88 -8.44
C GLU A 296 -1.21 39.82 -9.58
N VAL A 297 -0.81 39.30 -10.75
CA VAL A 297 -0.50 40.11 -11.94
C VAL A 297 -1.75 40.87 -12.43
N TYR A 298 -2.89 40.21 -12.55
CA TYR A 298 -4.14 40.87 -12.95
C TYR A 298 -4.59 41.92 -11.92
N ARG A 299 -4.44 41.62 -10.64
CA ARG A 299 -4.75 42.56 -9.55
C ARG A 299 -3.84 43.79 -9.58
N ALA A 300 -2.54 43.61 -9.86
CA ALA A 300 -1.59 44.71 -10.01
C ALA A 300 -1.98 45.61 -11.20
N ARG A 301 -2.24 45.02 -12.38
CA ARG A 301 -2.68 45.79 -13.56
C ARG A 301 -3.99 46.53 -13.33
N TYR A 302 -4.97 45.89 -12.70
CA TYR A 302 -6.22 46.55 -12.36
C TYR A 302 -6.00 47.76 -11.43
N ARG A 303 -5.10 47.62 -10.43
CA ARG A 303 -4.74 48.73 -9.55
C ARG A 303 -4.07 49.87 -10.30
N GLU A 304 -3.16 49.59 -11.22
CA GLU A 304 -2.51 50.60 -12.05
C GLU A 304 -3.51 51.32 -12.97
N MET A 305 -4.50 50.59 -13.53
CA MET A 305 -5.56 51.19 -14.34
C MET A 305 -6.49 52.11 -13.50
N VAL A 306 -6.80 51.72 -12.26
CA VAL A 306 -7.71 52.49 -11.39
C VAL A 306 -6.99 53.62 -10.64
N ARG A 307 -5.68 53.46 -10.37
CA ARG A 307 -4.83 54.44 -9.67
C ARG A 307 -3.45 54.49 -10.36
N PRO A 308 -3.32 55.22 -11.47
CA PRO A 308 -2.03 55.34 -12.14
C PRO A 308 -1.02 56.03 -11.19
N PRO A 309 0.26 55.62 -11.23
CA PRO A 309 1.28 56.25 -10.40
C PRO A 309 1.39 57.73 -10.79
N VAL A 310 1.03 58.62 -9.85
CA VAL A 310 1.18 60.06 -10.02
C VAL A 310 2.67 60.37 -9.88
N GLN A 311 3.31 60.81 -10.96
CA GLN A 311 4.65 61.40 -10.87
C GLN A 311 4.57 62.65 -9.99
N LEU A 312 5.14 62.57 -8.79
CA LEU A 312 5.41 63.75 -7.98
C LEU A 312 6.49 64.53 -8.69
N PHE A 313 6.10 65.57 -9.44
CA PHE A 313 7.04 66.56 -9.95
C PHE A 313 7.78 67.18 -8.76
N PHE A 314 9.11 66.98 -8.70
CA PHE A 314 9.98 67.73 -7.81
C PHE A 314 9.88 69.21 -8.18
N ARG A 315 9.21 70.00 -7.34
CA ARG A 315 9.16 71.46 -7.44
C ARG A 315 10.14 72.05 -6.44
N GLU A 316 11.43 71.84 -6.68
CA GLU A 316 12.51 72.55 -5.98
C GLU A 316 13.66 72.76 -6.97
N LEU A 317 13.59 73.84 -7.77
CA LEU A 317 14.70 74.52 -8.44
C LEU A 317 14.18 75.84 -9.08
N GLU A 318 13.52 76.68 -8.29
CA GLU A 318 13.38 78.12 -8.57
C GLU A 318 13.44 78.85 -7.23
N GLU A 319 14.67 79.12 -6.77
CA GLU A 319 15.20 80.41 -6.27
C GLU A 319 16.57 80.19 -5.61
#